data_AF-A0A315AUG3-F1
#
_entry.id   AF-A0A315AUG3-F1
#
_cell.length_a   1.000
_cell.length_b   1.000
_cell.length_c   1.000
_cell.angle_alpha   90.00
_cell.angle_beta   90.00
_cell.angle_gamma   90.00
#
_symmetry.space_group_name_H-M   'P 1'
#
loop_
_entity.id
_entity.type
_entity.pdbx_description
1 polymer ?
#
loop_
_entity_poly.entity_id
_entity_poly.type
_entity_poly.pdbx_seq_one_letter_code
_entity_poly.pdbx_strand_id
1 'polypeptide(L)'
;MALGLSACDQLRGRLAELIAPQSPAEALKSIDTMVAAGQLKDALSKAESFMEKPGDLRGDFEFAAARVAAMQGNTDTALRYLARAVATLNLAPDQLMADEAFNSMHTDIRFLQTITGQSSTVSTTKKSSPSDTQVKASEDTQIKINNQGTEVRAGDVVIKLPN
;
A
#
# COMPACT_ATOMS: atom_id res chain seq x y z
N MET A 1 -22.43 -51.23 26.58
CA MET A 1 -21.23 -50.69 25.91
C MET A 1 -21.69 -49.62 24.92
N ALA A 2 -21.61 -48.35 25.30
CA ALA A 2 -22.04 -47.22 24.48
C ALA A 2 -20.83 -46.29 24.28
N LEU A 3 -20.01 -46.59 23.27
CA LEU A 3 -18.79 -45.83 22.94
C LEU A 3 -18.80 -45.30 21.49
N GLY A 4 -19.94 -45.36 20.80
CA GLY A 4 -20.02 -45.06 19.36
C GLY A 4 -20.43 -43.63 18.97
N LEU A 5 -20.93 -42.81 19.90
CA LEU A 5 -21.58 -41.54 19.53
C LEU A 5 -20.67 -40.31 19.61
N SER A 6 -19.66 -40.28 20.48
CA SER A 6 -18.74 -39.13 20.57
C SER A 6 -17.69 -39.06 19.45
N ALA A 7 -17.35 -40.19 18.82
CA ALA A 7 -16.37 -40.22 17.74
C ALA A 7 -16.92 -39.60 16.43
N CYS A 8 -18.22 -39.75 16.15
CA CYS A 8 -18.86 -39.12 15.00
C CYS A 8 -18.99 -37.60 15.16
N ASP A 9 -19.18 -37.11 16.39
CA ASP A 9 -19.30 -35.68 16.68
C ASP A 9 -17.94 -34.97 16.52
N GLN A 10 -16.85 -35.60 16.98
CA GLN A 10 -15.48 -35.11 16.77
C GLN A 10 -15.06 -35.10 15.30
N LEU A 11 -15.46 -36.13 14.52
CA LEU A 11 -15.18 -36.16 13.09
C LEU A 11 -16.01 -35.11 12.33
N ARG A 12 -17.25 -34.86 12.76
CA ARG A 12 -18.13 -33.84 12.19
C ARG A 12 -17.65 -32.43 12.53
N GLY A 13 -17.10 -32.20 13.73
CA GLY A 13 -16.43 -30.95 14.09
C GLY A 13 -15.19 -30.67 13.24
N ARG A 14 -14.35 -31.70 13.01
CA ARG A 14 -13.16 -31.60 12.14
C ARG A 14 -13.51 -31.41 10.67
N LEU A 15 -14.57 -32.06 10.18
CA LEU A 15 -15.11 -31.82 8.85
C LEU A 15 -15.78 -30.46 8.74
N ALA A 16 -16.46 -29.97 9.78
CA ALA A 16 -17.01 -28.62 9.80
C ALA A 16 -15.91 -27.54 9.76
N GLU A 17 -14.75 -27.79 10.38
CA GLU A 17 -13.54 -26.95 10.23
C GLU A 17 -12.95 -27.05 8.81
N LEU A 18 -12.99 -28.23 8.19
CA LEU A 18 -12.48 -28.47 6.82
C LEU A 18 -13.43 -27.94 5.72
N ILE A 19 -14.71 -27.78 6.03
CA ILE A 19 -15.79 -27.31 5.14
C ILE A 19 -16.15 -25.84 5.46
N ALA A 20 -15.71 -25.31 6.60
CA ALA A 20 -15.84 -23.89 6.91
C ALA A 20 -15.06 -23.10 5.85
N PRO A 21 -15.67 -22.09 5.22
CA PRO A 21 -14.93 -21.20 4.33
C PRO A 21 -13.74 -20.66 5.13
N GLN A 22 -12.53 -20.90 4.61
CA GLN A 22 -11.27 -20.49 5.22
C GLN A 22 -11.43 -19.07 5.79
N SER A 23 -11.17 -18.91 7.09
CA SER A 23 -11.38 -17.62 7.74
C SER A 23 -10.49 -16.56 7.08
N PRO A 24 -10.88 -15.28 7.07
CA PRO A 24 -10.08 -14.28 6.36
C PRO A 24 -8.64 -14.17 6.93
N ALA A 25 -8.46 -14.39 8.23
CA ALA A 25 -7.13 -14.46 8.85
C ALA A 25 -6.29 -15.66 8.36
N GLU A 26 -6.92 -16.84 8.18
CA GLU A 26 -6.23 -18.01 7.61
C GLU A 26 -5.93 -17.84 6.13
N ALA A 27 -6.75 -17.09 5.41
CA ALA A 27 -6.51 -16.77 4.01
C ALA A 27 -5.28 -15.88 3.84
N LEU A 28 -5.08 -14.88 4.71
CA LEU A 28 -3.85 -14.07 4.75
C LEU A 28 -2.60 -14.93 4.99
N LYS A 29 -2.61 -15.79 6.02
CA LYS A 29 -1.50 -16.72 6.28
C LYS A 29 -1.20 -17.63 5.08
N SER A 30 -2.26 -18.06 4.39
CA SER A 30 -2.12 -18.87 3.19
C SER A 30 -1.50 -18.08 2.03
N ILE A 31 -1.80 -16.80 1.89
CA ILE A 31 -1.17 -15.91 0.90
C ILE A 31 0.33 -15.78 1.21
N ASP A 32 0.71 -15.54 2.47
CA ASP A 32 2.12 -15.46 2.86
C ASP A 32 2.89 -16.76 2.54
N THR A 33 2.25 -17.91 2.76
CA THR A 33 2.82 -19.22 2.41
C THR A 33 3.01 -19.37 0.90
N MET A 34 2.05 -18.92 0.10
CA MET A 34 2.16 -18.93 -1.36
C MET A 34 3.26 -17.99 -1.86
N VAL A 35 3.41 -16.81 -1.23
CA VAL A 35 4.50 -15.87 -1.53
C VAL A 35 5.86 -16.50 -1.25
N ALA A 36 6.02 -17.12 -0.08
CA ALA A 36 7.23 -17.84 0.28
C ALA A 36 7.54 -19.01 -0.68
N ALA A 37 6.51 -19.65 -1.22
CA ALA A 37 6.62 -20.70 -2.23
C ALA A 37 6.87 -20.16 -3.67
N GLY A 38 6.92 -18.84 -3.87
CA GLY A 38 7.07 -18.20 -5.18
C GLY A 38 5.81 -18.24 -6.06
N GLN A 39 4.67 -18.69 -5.52
CA GLN A 39 3.38 -18.76 -6.21
C GLN A 39 2.67 -17.40 -6.22
N LEU A 40 3.35 -16.37 -6.72
CA LEU A 40 2.87 -14.98 -6.62
C LEU A 40 1.53 -14.77 -7.34
N LYS A 41 1.28 -15.43 -8.48
CA LYS A 41 0.02 -15.30 -9.23
C LYS A 41 -1.19 -15.85 -8.46
N ASP A 42 -1.01 -17.02 -7.85
CA ASP A 42 -2.05 -17.66 -7.04
C ASP A 42 -2.31 -16.85 -5.77
N ALA A 43 -1.23 -16.36 -5.14
CA ALA A 43 -1.29 -15.48 -3.98
C ALA A 43 -2.11 -14.20 -4.27
N LEU A 44 -1.87 -13.56 -5.42
CA LEU A 44 -2.59 -12.35 -5.83
C LEU A 44 -4.07 -12.64 -6.07
N SER A 45 -4.37 -13.68 -6.85
CA SER A 45 -5.75 -14.07 -7.17
C SER A 45 -6.54 -14.40 -5.90
N LYS A 46 -5.87 -15.05 -4.93
CA LYS A 46 -6.47 -15.35 -3.63
C LYS A 46 -6.75 -14.08 -2.85
N ALA A 47 -5.82 -13.14 -2.76
CA ALA A 47 -6.03 -11.86 -2.08
C ALA A 47 -7.22 -11.09 -2.69
N GLU A 48 -7.30 -11.00 -4.02
CA GLU A 48 -8.38 -10.30 -4.74
C GLU A 48 -9.77 -10.89 -4.43
N SER A 49 -9.88 -12.22 -4.37
CA SER A 49 -11.14 -12.90 -4.04
C SER A 49 -11.68 -12.59 -2.63
N PHE A 50 -10.82 -12.17 -1.71
CA PHE A 50 -11.21 -11.75 -0.37
C PHE A 50 -11.47 -10.24 -0.26
N MET A 51 -10.93 -9.42 -1.16
CA MET A 51 -11.24 -7.98 -1.23
C MET A 51 -12.64 -7.70 -1.76
N GLU A 52 -13.18 -8.57 -2.62
CA GLU A 52 -14.54 -8.45 -3.14
C GLU A 52 -15.61 -8.71 -2.06
N LYS A 53 -15.22 -9.37 -0.96
CA LYS A 53 -16.10 -9.65 0.16
C LYS A 53 -16.04 -8.50 1.18
N PRO A 54 -17.18 -7.96 1.62
CA PRO A 54 -17.18 -7.02 2.73
C PRO A 54 -16.69 -7.71 4.01
N GLY A 55 -15.73 -7.09 4.69
CA GLY A 55 -15.15 -7.62 5.93
C GLY A 55 -14.09 -6.70 6.51
N ASP A 56 -13.83 -6.85 7.82
CA ASP A 56 -12.94 -5.97 8.58
C ASP A 56 -11.47 -6.05 8.11
N LEU A 57 -11.07 -7.16 7.49
CA LEU A 57 -9.69 -7.40 7.04
C LEU A 57 -9.45 -7.02 5.58
N ARG A 58 -10.37 -6.28 4.94
CA ARG A 58 -10.22 -5.87 3.54
C ARG A 58 -8.92 -5.10 3.30
N GLY A 59 -8.57 -4.18 4.21
CA GLY A 59 -7.33 -3.41 4.12
C GLY A 59 -6.09 -4.29 4.13
N ASP A 60 -6.08 -5.36 4.94
CA ASP A 60 -4.99 -6.32 5.02
C ASP A 60 -4.83 -7.13 3.73
N PHE A 61 -5.94 -7.53 3.09
CA PHE A 61 -5.89 -8.18 1.78
C PHE A 61 -5.40 -7.23 0.70
N GLU A 62 -5.86 -5.97 0.70
CA GLU A 62 -5.36 -4.94 -0.22
C GLU A 62 -3.86 -4.72 -0.04
N PHE A 63 -3.36 -4.70 1.21
CA PHE A 63 -1.94 -4.59 1.49
C PHE A 63 -1.16 -5.83 0.99
N ALA A 64 -1.64 -7.03 1.28
CA ALA A 64 -1.02 -8.28 0.84
C ALA A 64 -0.94 -8.33 -0.70
N ALA A 65 -2.01 -7.97 -1.40
CA ALA A 65 -2.00 -7.91 -2.86
C ALA A 65 -1.05 -6.85 -3.41
N ALA A 66 -0.92 -5.70 -2.75
CA ALA A 66 0.04 -4.68 -3.13
C ALA A 66 1.48 -5.23 -3.07
N ARG A 67 1.83 -5.92 -1.98
CA ARG A 67 3.16 -6.56 -1.83
C ARG A 67 3.39 -7.61 -2.92
N VAL A 68 2.42 -8.49 -3.12
CA VAL A 68 2.51 -9.55 -4.14
C VAL A 68 2.67 -8.95 -5.54
N ALA A 69 1.90 -7.92 -5.89
CA ALA A 69 2.01 -7.24 -7.18
C ALA A 69 3.35 -6.52 -7.36
N ALA A 70 3.89 -5.92 -6.29
CA ALA A 70 5.21 -5.29 -6.30
C ALA A 70 6.33 -6.32 -6.54
N MET A 71 6.25 -7.48 -5.89
CA MET A 71 7.18 -8.60 -6.13
C MET A 71 7.10 -9.18 -7.54
N GLN A 72 5.94 -9.09 -8.20
CA GLN A 72 5.78 -9.46 -9.61
C GLN A 72 6.32 -8.39 -10.58
N GLY A 73 6.72 -7.21 -10.08
CA GLY A 73 7.10 -6.06 -10.90
C GLY A 73 5.90 -5.33 -11.53
N ASN A 74 4.67 -5.62 -11.09
CA ASN A 74 3.46 -4.95 -11.58
C ASN A 74 3.18 -3.69 -10.75
N THR A 75 3.98 -2.65 -11.01
CA THR A 75 3.98 -1.40 -10.26
C THR A 75 2.61 -0.71 -10.24
N ASP A 76 1.89 -0.67 -11.36
CA ASP A 76 0.57 -0.01 -11.42
C ASP A 76 -0.48 -0.70 -10.55
N THR A 77 -0.48 -2.03 -10.54
CA THR A 77 -1.37 -2.82 -9.67
C THR A 77 -0.98 -2.67 -8.21
N ALA A 78 0.33 -2.71 -7.92
CA ALA A 78 0.85 -2.52 -6.57
C ALA A 78 0.44 -1.16 -5.99
N LEU A 79 0.63 -0.07 -6.73
CA LEU A 79 0.25 1.29 -6.31
C LEU A 79 -1.24 1.41 -6.06
N ARG A 80 -2.07 0.83 -6.94
CA ARG A 80 -3.53 0.88 -6.81
C ARG A 80 -4.00 0.21 -5.53
N TYR A 81 -3.48 -0.98 -5.21
CA TYR A 81 -3.86 -1.68 -3.98
C TYR A 81 -3.26 -1.02 -2.74
N LEU A 82 -2.02 -0.55 -2.82
CA LEU A 82 -1.35 0.15 -1.73
C LEU A 82 -2.09 1.42 -1.32
N ALA A 83 -2.55 2.23 -2.29
CA ALA A 83 -3.30 3.46 -2.00
C ALA A 83 -4.58 3.21 -1.19
N ARG A 84 -5.27 2.08 -1.46
CA ARG A 84 -6.49 1.69 -0.71
C ARG A 84 -6.15 1.14 0.67
N ALA A 85 -5.08 0.34 0.75
CA ALA A 85 -4.59 -0.20 2.00
C ALA A 85 -4.13 0.89 2.97
N VAL A 86 -3.35 1.87 2.50
CA VAL A 86 -2.88 3.01 3.33
C VAL A 86 -4.04 3.83 3.86
N ALA A 87 -5.09 4.04 3.05
CA ALA A 87 -6.30 4.75 3.46
C ALA A 87 -7.09 4.01 4.56
N THR A 88 -6.97 2.69 4.63
CA THR A 88 -7.75 1.84 5.56
C THR A 88 -6.97 1.46 6.81
N LEU A 89 -5.68 1.13 6.67
CA LEU A 89 -4.84 0.57 7.73
C LEU A 89 -3.95 1.61 8.43
N ASN A 90 -3.94 2.87 7.97
CA ASN A 90 -3.09 3.93 8.52
C ASN A 90 -1.61 3.51 8.62
N LEU A 91 -1.10 2.92 7.54
CA LEU A 91 0.28 2.41 7.46
C LEU A 91 1.27 3.58 7.46
N ALA A 92 2.31 3.47 8.29
CA ALA A 92 3.36 4.47 8.34
C ALA A 92 4.27 4.40 7.10
N PRO A 93 4.70 5.55 6.53
CA PRO A 93 5.62 5.56 5.39
C PRO A 93 6.91 4.77 5.63
N ASP A 94 7.48 4.89 6.84
CA ASP A 94 8.72 4.19 7.21
C ASP A 94 8.56 2.66 7.19
N GLN A 95 7.39 2.16 7.58
CA GLN A 95 7.09 0.72 7.53
C GLN A 95 7.03 0.23 6.08
N LEU A 96 6.49 1.03 5.17
CA LEU A 96 6.37 0.69 3.75
C LEU A 96 7.74 0.76 3.04
N MET A 97 8.60 1.70 3.44
CA MET A 97 9.98 1.80 2.95
C MET A 97 10.90 0.71 3.49
N ALA A 98 10.53 0.06 4.60
CA ALA A 98 11.29 -1.06 5.17
C ALA A 98 10.88 -2.43 4.60
N ASP A 99 9.77 -2.51 3.87
CA ASP A 99 9.26 -3.77 3.32
C ASP A 99 9.95 -4.11 1.99
N GLU A 100 10.67 -5.23 1.97
CA GLU A 100 11.46 -5.65 0.82
C GLU A 100 10.63 -5.84 -0.45
N ALA A 101 9.33 -6.13 -0.33
CA ALA A 101 8.42 -6.26 -1.47
C ALA A 101 8.36 -4.97 -2.31
N PHE A 102 8.58 -3.80 -1.71
CA PHE A 102 8.51 -2.50 -2.37
C PHE A 102 9.89 -1.90 -2.72
N ASN A 103 10.99 -2.62 -2.49
CA ASN A 103 12.35 -2.12 -2.77
C ASN A 103 12.53 -1.58 -4.20
N SER A 104 11.92 -2.26 -5.18
CA SER A 104 11.97 -1.85 -6.59
C SER A 104 11.17 -0.58 -6.89
N MET A 105 10.27 -0.17 -5.99
CA MET A 105 9.36 0.96 -6.12
C MET A 105 9.82 2.20 -5.36
N HIS A 106 10.88 2.12 -4.55
CA HIS A 106 11.38 3.26 -3.76
C HIS A 106 11.81 4.47 -4.60
N THR A 107 12.16 4.25 -5.87
CA THR A 107 12.50 5.32 -6.82
C THR A 107 11.29 5.80 -7.64
N ASP A 108 10.13 5.15 -7.54
CA ASP A 108 8.90 5.59 -8.21
C ASP A 108 8.28 6.75 -7.41
N ILE A 109 8.18 7.91 -8.05
CA ILE A 109 7.61 9.13 -7.43
C ILE A 109 6.15 8.88 -6.99
N ARG A 110 5.39 8.08 -7.72
CA ARG A 110 3.99 7.75 -7.38
C ARG A 110 3.91 6.89 -6.13
N PHE A 111 4.89 6.01 -5.89
CA PHE A 111 4.99 5.24 -4.66
C PHE A 111 5.22 6.17 -3.47
N LEU A 112 6.21 7.06 -3.56
CA LEU A 112 6.52 8.04 -2.51
C LEU A 112 5.31 8.95 -2.22
N GLN A 113 4.60 9.42 -3.24
CA GLN A 113 3.37 10.20 -3.09
C GLN A 113 2.26 9.41 -2.40
N THR A 114 2.10 8.12 -2.75
CA THR A 114 1.08 7.25 -2.17
C THR A 114 1.32 7.02 -0.68
N ILE A 115 2.56 6.71 -0.29
CA ILE A 115 2.88 6.36 1.10
C ILE A 115 2.94 7.58 2.02
N THR A 116 3.30 8.76 1.51
CA THR A 116 3.39 9.99 2.31
C THR A 116 2.05 10.70 2.48
N GLY A 117 0.97 10.15 1.92
CA GLY A 117 -0.33 10.82 1.91
C GLY A 117 -0.34 12.13 1.12
N GLN A 118 0.75 12.44 0.41
CA GLN A 118 0.79 13.46 -0.64
C GLN A 118 0.08 12.91 -1.87
N SER A 119 -1.19 12.52 -1.69
CA SER A 119 -2.11 12.55 -2.81
C SER A 119 -1.97 13.96 -3.35
N SER A 120 -1.43 14.06 -4.58
CA SER A 120 -1.72 15.22 -5.38
C SER A 120 -3.24 15.26 -5.42
N THR A 121 -3.83 16.06 -4.55
CA THR A 121 -4.86 16.97 -4.99
C THR A 121 -4.24 17.69 -6.19
N VAL A 122 -4.30 17.02 -7.34
CA VAL A 122 -4.67 17.64 -8.60
C VAL A 122 -6.00 18.27 -8.25
N SER A 123 -5.91 19.41 -7.59
CA SER A 123 -7.00 20.32 -7.44
C SER A 123 -7.30 20.64 -8.90
N THR A 124 -8.37 20.04 -9.40
CA THR A 124 -9.17 20.58 -10.49
C THR A 124 -9.78 21.89 -10.01
N THR A 125 -8.96 22.81 -9.52
CA THR A 125 -9.28 24.20 -9.28
C THR A 125 -8.54 24.98 -10.34
N LYS A 126 -9.30 25.30 -11.39
CA LYS A 126 -9.09 26.43 -12.30
C LYS A 126 -7.67 26.64 -12.82
N LYS A 127 -7.53 26.49 -14.14
CA LYS A 127 -6.76 27.36 -15.03
C LYS A 127 -6.43 28.71 -14.35
N SER A 128 -5.25 28.82 -13.79
CA SER A 128 -4.69 30.05 -13.25
C SER A 128 -3.27 30.13 -13.79
N SER A 129 -2.99 31.25 -14.44
CA SER A 129 -1.75 31.63 -15.11
C SER A 129 -0.46 31.28 -14.36
N PRO A 130 0.69 31.20 -15.06
CA PRO A 130 1.98 30.94 -14.46
C PRO A 130 2.41 32.13 -13.62
N SER A 131 2.35 32.02 -12.30
CA SER A 131 2.98 33.00 -11.40
C SER A 131 3.27 32.35 -10.06
N ASP A 132 4.57 32.23 -9.79
CA ASP A 132 5.21 31.96 -8.49
C ASP A 132 4.77 30.69 -7.73
N THR A 133 5.57 29.63 -7.88
CA THR A 133 5.51 28.47 -6.98
C THR A 133 6.41 28.74 -5.77
N GLN A 134 5.83 28.81 -4.57
CA GLN A 134 6.57 28.94 -3.32
C GLN A 134 6.41 27.67 -2.50
N VAL A 135 7.51 26.98 -2.24
CA VAL A 135 7.55 25.75 -1.43
C VAL A 135 8.34 26.05 -0.16
N LYS A 136 7.74 25.79 1.01
CA LYS A 136 8.40 25.91 2.32
C LYS A 136 8.65 24.49 2.85
N ALA A 137 9.92 24.11 2.97
CA ALA A 137 10.31 22.74 3.37
C ALA A 137 10.49 22.60 4.89
N SER A 138 10.88 23.69 5.58
CA SER A 138 11.04 23.78 7.04
C SER A 138 10.86 25.24 7.50
N GLU A 139 10.92 25.54 8.81
CA GLU A 139 10.84 26.93 9.32
C GLU A 139 11.87 27.87 8.65
N ASP A 140 13.08 27.36 8.36
CA ASP A 140 14.22 28.11 7.83
C ASP A 140 14.55 27.86 6.34
N THR A 141 13.82 26.95 5.68
CA THR A 141 14.11 26.56 4.29
C THR A 141 12.95 26.89 3.35
N GLN A 142 13.20 27.79 2.41
CA GLN A 142 12.21 28.28 1.46
C GLN A 142 12.75 28.23 0.03
N ILE A 143 11.94 27.70 -0.88
CA ILE A 143 12.21 27.68 -2.31
C ILE A 143 11.13 28.51 -2.99
N LYS A 144 11.55 29.51 -3.78
CA LYS A 144 10.67 30.36 -4.58
C LYS A 144 11.06 30.22 -6.05
N ILE A 145 10.12 29.77 -6.87
CA ILE A 145 10.31 29.57 -8.31
C ILE A 145 9.40 30.55 -9.02
N ASN A 146 9.98 31.48 -9.79
CA ASN A 146 9.24 32.45 -10.58
C ASN A 146 9.74 32.46 -12.04
N ASN A 147 9.09 33.23 -12.91
CA ASN A 147 9.49 33.35 -14.31
C ASN A 147 10.87 34.02 -14.51
N GLN A 148 11.54 34.47 -13.44
CA GLN A 148 12.87 35.07 -13.47
C GLN A 148 13.97 34.12 -12.95
N GLY A 149 13.62 32.95 -12.42
CA GLY A 149 14.57 31.98 -11.88
C GLY A 149 14.10 31.27 -10.61
N THR A 150 15.00 30.51 -10.01
CA THR A 150 14.80 29.81 -8.74
C THR A 150 15.60 30.47 -7.62
N GLU A 151 14.93 30.87 -6.54
CA GLU A 151 15.56 31.36 -5.31
C GLU A 151 15.41 30.31 -4.21
N VAL A 152 16.53 29.81 -3.69
CA VAL A 152 16.57 28.89 -2.54
C VAL A 152 17.15 29.62 -1.34
N ARG A 153 16.42 29.59 -0.23
CA ARG A 153 16.83 30.13 1.08
C ARG A 153 16.97 28.98 2.06
N ALA A 154 18.10 28.94 2.77
CA ALA A 154 18.34 28.02 3.88
C ALA A 154 19.09 28.79 4.98
N GLY A 155 18.35 29.23 6.01
CA GLY A 155 18.88 30.14 7.04
C GLY A 155 19.38 31.46 6.43
N ASP A 156 20.66 31.80 6.65
CA ASP A 156 21.29 33.01 6.11
C ASP A 156 21.76 32.90 4.65
N VAL A 157 21.67 31.71 4.03
CA VAL A 157 22.16 31.46 2.68
C VAL A 157 21.03 31.64 1.67
N VAL A 158 21.26 32.49 0.66
CA VAL A 158 20.33 32.69 -0.47
C VAL A 158 21.04 32.37 -1.79
N ILE A 159 20.54 31.38 -2.52
CA ILE A 159 21.01 30.98 -3.84
C ILE A 159 19.99 31.43 -4.88
N LYS A 160 20.43 32.20 -5.88
CA LYS A 160 19.59 32.63 -7.00
C LYS A 160 20.12 32.02 -8.29
N LEU A 161 19.29 31.21 -8.94
CA LEU A 161 19.57 30.60 -10.23
C LEU A 161 18.70 31.31 -11.27
N PRO A 162 19.28 32.06 -12.23
CA PRO A 162 18.51 32.55 -13.37
C PRO A 162 18.05 31.36 -14.23
N ASN A 163 16.93 31.55 -14.92
CA ASN A 163 16.41 30.57 -15.87
C ASN A 163 17.22 30.59 -17.18
#